data_AF-A0A8T3U427-F1
#
_entry.id   AF-A0A8T3U427-F1
#
_cell.length_a   1.000
_cell.length_b   1.000
_cell.length_c   1.000
_cell.angle_alpha   90.00
_cell.angle_beta   90.00
_cell.angle_gamma   90.00
#
_symmetry.space_group_name_H-M   'P 1'
#
loop_
_entity.id
_entity.type
_entity.pdbx_description
1 polymer ?
#
loop_
_entity_poly.entity_id
_entity_poly.type
_entity_poly.pdbx_seq_one_letter_code
_entity_poly.pdbx_strand_id
1 'polypeptide(L)'
;MDKDFKRKILIILAVVIILLIMLIGYIIYKFNKNVANNDKGISSYSGNNTNNNKENVDKITENEKDDIEKTAIQRAGTNNLPQLVNVDYSALARYQFSRPTETDTYIKVYFNNLNEPIEIKLFAKLAPNTTKQFLEGIKKNMHLNKHATMSTFRDLIFNFGVDNTNQPIFTQVDRNDINYALVPYKGALMKNGKLSLKSNGDQLFNIILQDEKKVNEKIIENKAISQSLVNELSNRKGRLESEYLNNIVFGQVTNGIEKLEEMANDYKKNIKDIYNKTYSYPYITKIEVNDPYKKTKITY
;
A
#
# COMPACT_ATOMS: atom_id res chain seq x y z
N MET A 1 -11.78 61.74 -17.73
CA MET A 1 -12.76 60.69 -17.39
C MET A 1 -13.63 61.22 -16.27
N ASP A 2 -14.90 61.47 -16.59
CA ASP A 2 -15.85 62.21 -15.77
C ASP A 2 -16.07 61.55 -14.40
N LYS A 3 -16.23 62.34 -13.33
CA LYS A 3 -16.39 61.83 -11.94
C LYS A 3 -17.61 60.91 -11.83
N ASP A 4 -18.67 61.23 -12.57
CA ASP A 4 -19.88 60.43 -12.61
C ASP A 4 -19.70 59.10 -13.35
N PHE A 5 -18.82 59.06 -14.36
CA PHE A 5 -18.48 57.83 -15.06
C PHE A 5 -17.69 56.86 -14.17
N LYS A 6 -16.73 57.39 -13.38
CA LYS A 6 -15.99 56.59 -12.39
C LYS A 6 -16.91 56.03 -11.29
N ARG A 7 -17.86 56.83 -10.80
CA ARG A 7 -18.82 56.41 -9.77
C ARG A 7 -19.77 55.31 -10.28
N LYS A 8 -20.25 55.42 -11.53
CA LYS A 8 -21.08 54.38 -12.17
C LYS A 8 -20.33 53.07 -12.36
N ILE A 9 -19.07 53.12 -12.81
CA ILE A 9 -18.23 51.92 -12.95
C ILE A 9 -18.00 51.24 -11.59
N LEU A 10 -17.75 52.01 -10.54
CA LEU A 10 -17.49 51.45 -9.21
C LEU A 10 -18.71 50.73 -8.63
N ILE A 11 -19.92 51.26 -8.89
CA ILE A 11 -21.19 50.62 -8.50
C ILE A 11 -21.40 49.32 -9.28
N ILE A 12 -21.16 49.31 -10.59
CA ILE A 12 -21.28 48.10 -11.42
C ILE A 12 -20.30 47.03 -10.92
N LEU A 13 -19.06 47.41 -10.61
CA LEU A 13 -18.05 46.49 -10.11
C LEU A 13 -18.44 45.88 -8.76
N ALA A 14 -19.01 46.68 -7.85
CA ALA A 14 -19.51 46.21 -6.57
C ALA A 14 -20.67 45.21 -6.73
N VAL A 15 -21.60 45.47 -7.65
CA VAL A 15 -22.72 44.55 -7.93
C VAL A 15 -22.20 43.22 -8.52
N VAL A 16 -21.23 43.26 -9.41
CA VAL A 16 -20.60 42.05 -9.98
C VAL A 16 -19.91 41.22 -8.90
N ILE A 17 -19.20 41.86 -7.96
CA ILE A 17 -18.55 41.17 -6.84
C ILE A 17 -19.58 40.49 -5.93
N ILE A 18 -20.69 41.17 -5.62
CA ILE A 18 -21.76 40.60 -4.79
C ILE A 18 -22.40 39.38 -5.47
N LEU A 19 -22.64 39.45 -6.79
CA LEU A 19 -23.15 38.31 -7.56
C LEU A 19 -22.17 37.13 -7.57
N LEU A 20 -20.87 37.40 -7.64
CA LEU A 20 -19.81 36.38 -7.57
C LEU A 20 -19.78 35.69 -6.21
N ILE A 21 -19.92 36.44 -5.11
CA ILE A 21 -19.99 35.90 -3.75
C ILE A 21 -21.24 35.02 -3.58
N MET A 22 -22.40 35.45 -4.11
CA MET A 22 -23.62 34.64 -4.09
C MET A 22 -23.48 33.35 -4.89
N LEU A 23 -22.81 33.39 -6.06
CA LEU A 23 -22.56 32.21 -6.87
C LEU A 23 -21.63 31.21 -6.16
N ILE A 24 -20.55 31.70 -5.54
CA ILE A 24 -19.63 30.88 -4.75
C ILE A 24 -20.36 30.26 -3.56
N GLY A 25 -21.17 31.04 -2.83
CA GLY A 25 -21.98 30.55 -1.72
C GLY A 25 -22.98 29.47 -2.15
N TYR A 26 -23.62 29.62 -3.31
CA TYR A 26 -24.52 28.62 -3.87
C TYR A 26 -23.79 27.32 -4.25
N ILE A 27 -22.59 27.42 -4.84
CA ILE A 27 -21.76 26.25 -5.17
C ILE A 27 -21.38 25.49 -3.90
N ILE A 28 -20.91 26.18 -2.85
CA ILE A 28 -20.56 25.59 -1.54
C ILE A 28 -21.80 24.94 -0.90
N TYR A 29 -22.94 25.62 -0.91
CA TYR A 29 -24.20 25.08 -0.37
C TYR A 29 -24.65 23.81 -1.10
N LYS A 30 -24.59 23.78 -2.44
CA LYS A 30 -24.96 22.60 -3.23
C LYS A 30 -24.00 21.44 -2.99
N PHE A 31 -22.70 21.74 -2.83
CA PHE A 31 -21.68 20.75 -2.52
C PHE A 31 -21.94 20.12 -1.13
N ASN A 32 -22.15 20.92 -0.09
CA ASN A 32 -22.44 20.42 1.26
C ASN A 32 -23.78 19.67 1.35
N LYS A 33 -24.81 20.09 0.60
CA LYS A 33 -26.10 19.38 0.57
C LYS A 33 -26.01 18.01 -0.12
N ASN A 34 -25.15 17.86 -1.12
CA ASN A 34 -24.90 16.59 -1.78
C ASN A 34 -24.04 15.64 -0.92
N VAL A 35 -23.11 16.18 -0.11
CA VAL A 35 -22.33 15.40 0.88
C VAL A 35 -23.24 14.87 1.99
N ALA A 36 -24.11 15.71 2.58
CA ALA A 36 -24.98 15.31 3.69
C ALA A 36 -26.09 14.29 3.32
N ASN A 37 -26.44 14.17 2.04
CA ASN A 37 -27.43 13.19 1.58
C ASN A 37 -26.81 11.83 1.17
N ASN A 38 -25.51 11.79 0.87
CA ASN A 38 -24.80 10.54 0.59
C ASN A 38 -24.33 9.82 1.88
N ASP A 39 -24.27 10.53 3.01
CA ASP A 39 -23.92 9.96 4.33
C ASP A 39 -25.09 9.24 5.03
N LYS A 40 -26.32 9.29 4.50
CA LYS A 40 -27.48 8.62 5.12
C LYS A 40 -27.55 7.10 4.86
N GLY A 41 -26.57 6.53 4.17
CA GLY A 41 -26.49 5.08 3.91
C GLY A 41 -25.43 4.33 4.72
N ILE A 42 -24.60 5.01 5.51
CA ILE A 42 -23.51 4.36 6.26
C ILE A 42 -23.90 4.33 7.74
N SER A 43 -24.27 3.14 8.21
CA SER A 43 -24.48 2.84 9.62
C SER A 43 -23.32 3.37 10.45
N SER A 44 -23.63 4.24 11.40
CA SER A 44 -22.71 4.77 12.39
C SER A 44 -22.08 3.63 13.21
N TYR A 45 -20.85 3.25 12.86
CA TYR A 45 -19.98 2.54 13.80
C TYR A 45 -19.52 3.55 14.84
N SER A 46 -20.18 3.55 16.00
CA SER A 46 -19.72 4.23 17.20
C SER A 46 -18.47 3.51 17.71
N GLY A 47 -17.30 4.01 17.33
CA GLY A 47 -16.01 3.57 17.87
C GLY A 47 -15.81 4.19 19.25
N ASN A 48 -16.18 3.45 20.30
CA ASN A 48 -15.71 3.74 21.65
C ASN A 48 -14.17 3.62 21.68
N ASN A 49 -13.52 4.72 22.02
CA ASN A 49 -12.12 4.77 22.40
C ASN A 49 -11.88 3.79 23.56
N THR A 50 -11.32 2.63 23.22
CA THR A 50 -10.66 1.76 24.18
C THR A 50 -9.42 1.21 23.51
N ASN A 51 -8.26 1.69 23.97
CA ASN A 51 -6.96 1.08 23.73
C ASN A 51 -7.05 -0.40 24.07
N ASN A 52 -6.99 -1.25 23.04
CA ASN A 52 -6.72 -2.68 23.18
C ASN A 52 -5.94 -3.10 21.93
N ASN A 53 -4.67 -3.45 22.12
CA ASN A 53 -3.82 -4.14 21.15
C ASN A 53 -4.43 -5.52 20.83
N LYS A 54 -5.41 -5.53 19.94
CA LYS A 54 -5.85 -6.72 19.21
C LYS A 54 -5.84 -6.32 17.75
N GLU A 55 -4.99 -6.99 16.96
CA GLU A 55 -5.01 -6.91 15.50
C GLU A 55 -6.47 -7.05 15.03
N ASN A 56 -7.05 -5.94 14.54
CA ASN A 56 -8.37 -5.96 13.92
C ASN A 56 -8.21 -6.65 12.57
N VAL A 57 -8.29 -7.98 12.59
CA VAL A 57 -8.34 -8.79 11.38
C VAL A 57 -9.69 -8.56 10.73
N ASP A 58 -9.68 -7.98 9.54
CA ASP A 58 -10.90 -7.80 8.77
C ASP A 58 -11.49 -9.15 8.40
N LYS A 59 -12.80 -9.28 8.57
CA LYS A 59 -13.56 -10.42 8.09
C LYS A 59 -13.96 -10.16 6.64
N ILE A 60 -13.70 -11.13 5.78
CA ILE A 60 -14.15 -11.17 4.40
C ILE A 60 -14.72 -12.57 4.12
N THR A 61 -15.78 -12.66 3.32
CA THR A 61 -16.31 -13.96 2.88
C THR A 61 -15.53 -14.48 1.67
N GLU A 62 -15.49 -15.80 1.46
CA GLU A 62 -14.79 -16.37 0.29
C GLU A 62 -15.45 -15.91 -1.03
N ASN A 63 -16.77 -15.73 -1.07
CA ASN A 63 -17.47 -15.19 -2.24
C ASN A 63 -17.06 -13.74 -2.53
N GLU A 64 -17.01 -12.87 -1.51
CA GLU A 64 -16.57 -11.47 -1.66
C GLU A 64 -15.11 -11.41 -2.15
N LYS A 65 -14.25 -12.29 -1.61
CA LYS A 65 -12.86 -12.45 -2.05
C LYS A 65 -12.77 -12.83 -3.53
N ASP A 66 -13.48 -13.88 -3.95
CA ASP A 66 -13.47 -14.37 -5.33
C ASP A 66 -13.99 -13.32 -6.32
N ASP A 67 -15.04 -12.58 -5.95
CA ASP A 67 -15.60 -11.50 -6.78
C ASP A 67 -14.62 -10.34 -6.95
N ILE A 68 -13.94 -9.94 -5.86
CA ILE A 68 -12.86 -8.93 -5.91
C ILE A 68 -11.75 -9.41 -6.83
N GLU A 69 -11.25 -10.63 -6.63
CA GLU A 69 -10.15 -11.17 -7.41
C GLU A 69 -10.49 -11.24 -8.89
N LYS A 70 -11.66 -11.80 -9.23
CA LYS A 70 -12.13 -11.92 -10.61
C LYS A 70 -12.22 -10.55 -11.29
N THR A 71 -12.78 -9.56 -10.60
CA THR A 71 -12.94 -8.19 -11.15
C THR A 71 -11.58 -7.51 -11.30
N ALA A 72 -10.70 -7.65 -10.32
CA ALA A 72 -9.38 -7.03 -10.31
C ALA A 72 -8.44 -7.65 -11.36
N ILE A 73 -8.55 -8.95 -11.63
CA ILE A 73 -7.79 -9.63 -12.69
C ILE A 73 -8.20 -9.11 -14.07
N GLN A 74 -9.49 -8.94 -14.33
CA GLN A 74 -9.99 -8.41 -15.60
C GLN A 74 -9.51 -6.97 -15.87
N ARG A 75 -9.13 -6.24 -14.82
CA ARG A 75 -8.72 -4.83 -14.85
C ARG A 75 -7.27 -4.62 -14.38
N ALA A 76 -6.44 -5.65 -14.51
CA ALA A 76 -5.02 -5.58 -14.18
C ALA A 76 -4.20 -4.89 -15.29
N GLY A 77 -3.06 -4.31 -14.89
CA GLY A 77 -2.17 -3.57 -15.78
C GLY A 77 -2.57 -2.11 -16.01
N THR A 78 -1.60 -1.30 -16.42
CA THR A 78 -1.76 0.17 -16.50
C THR A 78 -2.78 0.66 -17.52
N ASN A 79 -3.14 -0.18 -18.50
CA ASN A 79 -4.01 0.21 -19.62
C ASN A 79 -5.49 -0.13 -19.39
N ASN A 80 -5.82 -0.92 -18.36
CA ASN A 80 -7.17 -1.44 -18.11
C ASN A 80 -7.75 -0.97 -16.77
N LEU A 81 -7.25 0.15 -16.24
CA LEU A 81 -7.64 0.67 -14.93
C LEU A 81 -9.09 1.20 -14.95
N PRO A 82 -9.89 0.90 -13.92
CA PRO A 82 -11.19 1.53 -13.76
C PRO A 82 -11.04 3.02 -13.44
N GLN A 83 -12.14 3.76 -13.55
CA GLN A 83 -12.21 5.09 -12.92
C GLN A 83 -12.07 4.94 -11.40
N LEU A 84 -10.95 5.42 -10.86
CA LEU A 84 -10.58 5.19 -9.45
C LEU A 84 -11.58 5.77 -8.45
N VAL A 85 -12.34 6.81 -8.82
CA VAL A 85 -13.42 7.39 -8.01
C VAL A 85 -14.57 6.40 -7.74
N ASN A 86 -14.78 5.43 -8.62
CA ASN A 86 -15.88 4.46 -8.52
C ASN A 86 -15.46 3.13 -7.85
N VAL A 87 -14.24 3.05 -7.34
CA VAL A 87 -13.71 1.85 -6.68
C VAL A 87 -14.05 1.90 -5.19
N ASP A 88 -14.61 0.80 -4.69
CA ASP A 88 -14.82 0.55 -3.26
C ASP A 88 -13.50 0.10 -2.60
N TYR A 89 -12.71 1.06 -2.12
CA TYR A 89 -11.45 0.74 -1.46
C TYR A 89 -11.63 0.22 -0.04
N SER A 90 -12.79 0.38 0.57
CA SER A 90 -13.05 -0.23 1.87
C SER A 90 -13.17 -1.75 1.73
N ALA A 91 -13.83 -2.26 0.69
CA ALA A 91 -13.84 -3.69 0.37
C ALA A 91 -12.44 -4.22 0.00
N LEU A 92 -11.70 -3.49 -0.84
CA LEU A 92 -10.34 -3.87 -1.20
C LEU A 92 -9.39 -3.89 0.00
N ALA A 93 -9.51 -2.92 0.92
CA ALA A 93 -8.71 -2.90 2.13
C ALA A 93 -9.03 -4.09 3.03
N ARG A 94 -10.31 -4.44 3.24
CA ARG A 94 -10.69 -5.67 3.96
C ARG A 94 -10.09 -6.91 3.32
N TYR A 95 -10.13 -7.01 1.98
CA TYR A 95 -9.51 -8.12 1.24
C TYR A 95 -7.99 -8.18 1.46
N GLN A 96 -7.30 -7.04 1.37
CA GLN A 96 -5.84 -6.97 1.48
C GLN A 96 -5.35 -7.33 2.89
N PHE A 97 -6.07 -6.92 3.93
CA PHE A 97 -5.73 -7.18 5.33
C PHE A 97 -6.38 -8.42 5.96
N SER A 98 -7.28 -9.10 5.23
CA SER A 98 -7.84 -10.37 5.68
C SER A 98 -6.76 -11.40 5.97
N ARG A 99 -6.99 -12.24 6.98
CA ARG A 99 -6.11 -13.38 7.25
C ARG A 99 -6.08 -14.32 6.03
N PRO A 100 -4.92 -14.93 5.72
CA PRO A 100 -4.84 -15.95 4.69
C PRO A 100 -5.84 -17.08 4.94
N THR A 101 -6.58 -17.47 3.90
CA THR A 101 -7.41 -18.68 3.91
C THR A 101 -6.64 -19.86 3.32
N GLU A 102 -7.24 -21.05 3.29
CA GLU A 102 -6.62 -22.25 2.70
C GLU A 102 -6.35 -22.11 1.20
N THR A 103 -6.99 -21.17 0.51
CA THR A 103 -6.79 -20.89 -0.92
C THR A 103 -5.76 -19.80 -1.19
N ASP A 104 -5.24 -19.17 -0.14
CA ASP A 104 -4.22 -18.13 -0.22
C ASP A 104 -2.79 -18.69 -0.15
N THR A 105 -1.93 -18.16 -1.01
CA THR A 105 -0.50 -18.27 -0.79
C THR A 105 -0.10 -17.32 0.34
N TYR A 106 0.55 -17.82 1.38
CA TYR A 106 1.10 -16.97 2.44
C TYR A 106 2.44 -17.50 2.92
N ILE A 107 3.22 -16.62 3.54
CA ILE A 107 4.54 -16.96 4.08
C ILE A 107 4.65 -16.57 5.56
N LYS A 108 5.49 -17.31 6.28
CA LYS A 108 5.96 -16.95 7.62
C LYS A 108 7.44 -16.64 7.55
N VAL A 109 7.82 -15.40 7.88
CA VAL A 109 9.20 -14.93 7.82
C VAL A 109 9.76 -14.86 9.23
N TYR A 110 10.84 -15.58 9.46
CA TYR A 110 11.55 -15.60 10.72
C TYR A 110 12.77 -14.70 10.64
N PHE A 111 12.97 -13.87 11.65
CA PHE A 111 14.14 -13.01 11.79
C PHE A 111 14.98 -13.48 12.97
N ASN A 112 16.29 -13.25 12.91
CA ASN A 112 17.22 -13.65 13.96
C ASN A 112 16.95 -12.99 15.32
N ASN A 113 16.29 -11.83 15.32
CA ASN A 113 16.03 -11.02 16.49
C ASN A 113 14.54 -10.96 16.87
N LEU A 114 13.69 -11.79 16.26
CA LEU A 114 12.28 -11.92 16.59
C LEU A 114 11.96 -13.35 17.04
N ASN A 115 11.24 -13.49 18.16
CA ASN A 115 10.87 -14.80 18.72
C ASN A 115 9.69 -15.45 17.99
N GLU A 116 8.93 -14.68 17.21
CA GLU A 116 7.78 -15.15 16.46
C GLU A 116 7.89 -14.67 15.01
N PRO A 117 7.36 -15.45 14.05
CA PRO A 117 7.41 -15.06 12.65
C PRO A 117 6.46 -13.91 12.34
N ILE A 118 6.77 -13.20 11.27
CA ILE A 118 5.85 -12.28 10.60
C ILE A 118 5.04 -13.06 9.56
N GLU A 119 3.72 -12.90 9.56
CA GLU A 119 2.86 -13.55 8.56
C GLU A 119 2.50 -12.57 7.45
N ILE A 120 2.67 -13.02 6.20
CA ILE A 120 2.48 -12.21 5.01
C ILE A 120 1.61 -12.98 4.02
N LYS A 121 0.46 -12.41 3.66
CA LYS A 121 -0.37 -12.88 2.54
C LYS A 121 0.29 -12.45 1.23
N LEU A 122 0.42 -13.36 0.26
CA LEU A 122 0.92 -13.06 -1.08
C LEU A 122 -0.23 -13.04 -2.08
N PHE A 123 -0.24 -12.05 -2.98
CA PHE A 123 -1.33 -11.85 -3.92
C PHE A 123 -1.09 -12.59 -5.26
N ALA A 124 -0.88 -13.91 -5.19
CA ALA A 124 -0.50 -14.73 -6.34
C ALA A 124 -1.49 -14.68 -7.52
N LYS A 125 -2.76 -14.36 -7.27
CA LYS A 125 -3.78 -14.17 -8.31
C LYS A 125 -3.74 -12.77 -8.96
N LEU A 126 -3.35 -11.74 -8.20
CA LEU A 126 -3.41 -10.33 -8.64
C LEU A 126 -2.05 -9.77 -9.10
N ALA A 127 -0.95 -10.35 -8.63
CA ALA A 127 0.43 -10.06 -9.02
C ALA A 127 1.21 -11.35 -9.34
N PRO A 128 0.71 -12.20 -10.27
CA PRO A 128 1.17 -13.58 -10.44
C PRO A 128 2.65 -13.69 -10.81
N ASN A 129 3.16 -12.82 -11.67
CA ASN A 129 4.52 -12.96 -12.19
C ASN A 129 5.57 -12.59 -11.13
N THR A 130 5.30 -11.53 -10.38
CA THR A 130 6.14 -11.01 -9.30
C THR A 130 6.11 -11.95 -8.11
N THR A 131 4.93 -12.45 -7.72
CA THR A 131 4.81 -13.46 -6.66
C THR A 131 5.53 -14.75 -7.06
N LYS A 132 5.42 -15.19 -8.32
CA LYS A 132 6.14 -16.38 -8.80
C LYS A 132 7.66 -16.20 -8.70
N GLN A 133 8.21 -15.11 -9.21
CA GLN A 133 9.65 -14.79 -9.11
C GLN A 133 10.11 -14.78 -7.64
N PHE A 134 9.36 -14.10 -6.77
CA PHE A 134 9.65 -14.06 -5.34
C PHE A 134 9.69 -15.45 -4.70
N LEU A 135 8.70 -16.31 -4.98
CA LEU A 135 8.66 -17.68 -4.49
C LEU A 135 9.79 -18.56 -5.05
N GLU A 136 10.21 -18.37 -6.30
CA GLU A 136 11.39 -19.04 -6.87
C GLU A 136 12.67 -18.62 -6.14
N GLY A 137 12.79 -17.34 -5.78
CA GLY A 137 13.89 -16.84 -4.97
C GLY A 137 13.95 -17.47 -3.57
N ILE A 138 12.80 -17.67 -2.93
CA ILE A 138 12.70 -18.38 -1.65
C ILE A 138 13.20 -19.82 -1.78
N LYS A 139 12.74 -20.55 -2.81
CA LYS A 139 13.13 -21.95 -3.08
C LYS A 139 14.63 -22.13 -3.29
N LYS A 140 15.28 -21.12 -3.86
CA LYS A 140 16.73 -21.08 -4.09
C LYS A 140 17.52 -20.57 -2.89
N ASN A 141 16.87 -20.33 -1.74
CA ASN A 141 17.49 -19.83 -0.51
C ASN A 141 18.23 -18.50 -0.66
N MET A 142 17.89 -17.69 -1.68
CA MET A 142 18.54 -16.40 -1.96
C MET A 142 18.27 -15.33 -0.89
N HIS A 143 17.32 -15.59 0.02
CA HIS A 143 16.97 -14.75 1.16
C HIS A 143 17.87 -14.98 2.39
N LEU A 144 18.53 -16.14 2.48
CA LEU A 144 19.33 -16.49 3.65
C LEU A 144 20.53 -15.55 3.80
N ASN A 145 20.78 -15.14 5.04
CA ASN A 145 21.87 -14.23 5.43
C ASN A 145 21.84 -12.86 4.72
N LYS A 146 20.69 -12.49 4.13
CA LYS A 146 20.50 -11.15 3.59
C LYS A 146 19.96 -10.24 4.68
N HIS A 147 20.73 -9.21 5.01
CA HIS A 147 20.34 -8.20 5.97
C HIS A 147 19.21 -7.35 5.41
N ALA A 148 18.21 -7.06 6.24
CA ALA A 148 17.29 -5.98 5.95
C ALA A 148 18.07 -4.66 6.08
N THR A 149 17.95 -3.81 5.07
CA THR A 149 18.47 -2.44 5.12
C THR A 149 17.30 -1.49 5.28
N MET A 150 17.54 -0.33 5.88
CA MET A 150 16.48 0.68 6.03
C MET A 150 16.60 1.78 4.99
N SER A 151 15.46 2.13 4.39
CA SER A 151 15.35 3.33 3.57
C SER A 151 15.30 4.59 4.42
N THR A 152 15.53 5.75 3.81
CA THR A 152 15.29 7.07 4.41
C THR A 152 13.85 7.26 4.89
N PHE A 153 12.90 6.54 4.27
CA PHE A 153 11.47 6.52 4.63
C PHE A 153 11.11 5.41 5.63
N ARG A 154 12.12 4.80 6.26
CA ARG A 154 12.01 3.70 7.23
C ARG A 154 11.32 2.45 6.71
N ASP A 155 11.34 2.22 5.40
CA ASP A 155 10.94 0.93 4.87
C ASP A 155 12.04 -0.09 5.15
N LEU A 156 11.62 -1.34 5.36
CA LEU A 156 12.57 -2.45 5.33
C LEU A 156 12.77 -2.84 3.88
N ILE A 157 13.97 -2.59 3.38
CA ILE A 157 14.41 -3.00 2.05
C ILE A 157 15.14 -4.32 2.19
N PHE A 158 14.65 -5.32 1.45
CA PHE A 158 15.27 -6.63 1.36
C PHE A 158 15.94 -6.74 0.01
N ASN A 159 17.25 -7.04 0.03
CA ASN A 159 17.97 -7.46 -1.16
C ASN A 159 17.87 -8.97 -1.29
N PHE A 160 17.02 -9.40 -2.20
CA PHE A 160 16.93 -10.75 -2.68
C PHE A 160 17.97 -10.87 -3.78
N GLY A 161 19.20 -11.19 -3.34
CA GLY A 161 20.41 -11.15 -4.17
C GLY A 161 20.36 -12.06 -5.39
N VAL A 162 21.50 -12.23 -6.04
CA VAL A 162 21.61 -13.19 -7.15
C VAL A 162 21.68 -14.63 -6.65
N ASP A 163 21.22 -15.60 -7.46
CA ASP A 163 21.47 -17.02 -7.17
C ASP A 163 22.93 -17.40 -7.43
N ASN A 164 23.22 -18.68 -7.21
CA ASN A 164 24.48 -19.33 -7.58
C ASN A 164 24.86 -19.21 -9.08
N THR A 165 23.95 -18.79 -9.95
CA THR A 165 24.22 -18.49 -11.38
C THR A 165 24.40 -17.00 -11.66
N ASN A 166 24.49 -16.17 -10.61
CA ASN A 166 24.53 -14.70 -10.68
C ASN A 166 23.29 -14.05 -11.33
N GLN A 167 22.14 -14.73 -11.34
CA GLN A 167 20.89 -14.20 -11.88
C GLN A 167 20.04 -13.54 -10.80
N PRO A 168 19.47 -12.34 -11.03
CA PRO A 168 18.57 -11.69 -10.08
C PRO A 168 17.25 -12.47 -9.96
N ILE A 169 16.62 -12.41 -8.79
CA ILE A 169 15.31 -13.05 -8.56
C ILE A 169 14.24 -12.42 -9.43
N PHE A 170 14.21 -11.09 -9.45
CA PHE A 170 13.31 -10.36 -10.33
C PHE A 170 14.05 -10.07 -11.62
N THR A 171 13.85 -10.94 -12.60
CA THR A 171 14.48 -10.85 -13.91
C THR A 171 13.81 -9.80 -14.80
N GLN A 172 12.58 -9.42 -14.47
CA GLN A 172 11.83 -8.42 -15.21
C GLN A 172 10.85 -7.65 -14.31
N VAL A 173 10.37 -6.52 -14.82
CA VAL A 173 9.28 -5.74 -14.19
C VAL A 173 7.99 -6.04 -14.94
N ASP A 174 7.16 -6.91 -14.37
CA ASP A 174 5.87 -7.29 -14.94
C ASP A 174 4.79 -6.24 -14.62
N ARG A 175 4.70 -5.20 -15.47
CA ARG A 175 3.70 -4.13 -15.28
C ARG A 175 2.25 -4.60 -15.29
N ASN A 176 1.97 -5.80 -15.78
CA ASN A 176 0.65 -6.42 -15.71
C ASN A 176 0.26 -6.78 -14.26
N ASP A 177 1.23 -6.88 -13.35
CA ASP A 177 1.00 -7.10 -11.92
C ASP A 177 0.70 -5.79 -11.16
N ILE A 178 0.80 -4.62 -11.81
CA ILE A 178 0.31 -3.37 -11.22
C ILE A 178 -1.22 -3.44 -11.22
N ASN A 179 -1.81 -3.48 -10.03
CA ASN A 179 -3.24 -3.68 -9.83
C ASN A 179 -3.83 -2.61 -8.90
N TYR A 180 -4.93 -1.97 -9.33
CA TYR A 180 -5.63 -0.96 -8.52
C TYR A 180 -6.24 -1.53 -7.23
N ALA A 181 -6.48 -2.84 -7.20
CA ALA A 181 -6.99 -3.54 -6.03
C ALA A 181 -5.96 -3.61 -4.88
N LEU A 182 -4.67 -3.41 -5.18
CA LEU A 182 -3.58 -3.55 -4.23
C LEU A 182 -2.95 -2.20 -3.94
N VAL A 183 -3.32 -1.63 -2.80
CA VAL A 183 -2.86 -0.32 -2.37
C VAL A 183 -1.62 -0.49 -1.49
N PRO A 184 -0.58 0.33 -1.63
CA PRO A 184 0.63 0.29 -0.80
C PRO A 184 0.37 0.84 0.62
N TYR A 185 -0.43 0.10 1.39
CA TYR A 185 -0.65 0.35 2.81
C TYR A 185 0.58 -0.03 3.64
N LYS A 186 0.61 0.35 4.92
CA LYS A 186 1.60 -0.14 5.87
C LYS A 186 1.56 -1.67 5.92
N GLY A 187 2.72 -2.30 5.85
CA GLY A 187 2.91 -3.73 5.75
C GLY A 187 2.85 -4.28 4.34
N ALA A 188 2.55 -3.48 3.32
CA ALA A 188 2.56 -3.95 1.94
C ALA A 188 4.00 -4.30 1.51
N LEU A 189 4.13 -5.46 0.85
CA LEU A 189 5.33 -5.86 0.12
C LEU A 189 5.24 -5.29 -1.28
N MET A 190 6.25 -4.51 -1.65
CA MET A 190 6.24 -3.74 -2.88
C MET A 190 7.55 -3.88 -3.64
N LYS A 191 7.44 -3.92 -4.97
CA LYS A 191 8.56 -3.90 -5.90
C LYS A 191 8.41 -2.70 -6.83
N ASN A 192 9.52 -2.07 -7.18
CA ASN A 192 9.53 -0.97 -8.14
C ASN A 192 8.97 -1.42 -9.51
N GLY A 193 7.97 -0.68 -10.03
CA GLY A 193 7.31 -0.91 -11.32
C GLY A 193 7.85 -0.05 -12.47
N LYS A 194 8.90 0.75 -12.24
CA LYS A 194 9.60 1.54 -13.26
C LYS A 194 10.66 0.71 -13.99
N LEU A 195 10.77 0.92 -15.31
CA LEU A 195 11.56 0.15 -16.29
C LEU A 195 13.10 0.29 -16.19
N SER A 196 13.66 0.64 -15.04
CA SER A 196 15.12 0.87 -14.96
C SER A 196 15.92 -0.43 -14.85
N LEU A 197 16.03 -1.16 -15.96
CA LEU A 197 16.80 -2.39 -16.20
C LEU A 197 18.35 -2.22 -16.10
N LYS A 198 18.83 -1.26 -15.29
CA LYS A 198 20.27 -0.92 -15.23
C LYS A 198 20.82 -0.75 -13.81
N SER A 199 20.08 -1.13 -12.76
CA SER A 199 20.53 -0.90 -11.39
C SER A 199 20.33 -2.13 -10.50
N ASN A 200 21.17 -2.25 -9.46
CA ASN A 200 21.04 -3.22 -8.37
C ASN A 200 19.65 -3.18 -7.67
N GLY A 201 18.81 -2.20 -7.98
CA GLY A 201 17.43 -2.06 -7.50
C GLY A 201 16.48 -3.17 -7.94
N ASP A 202 16.83 -3.93 -8.99
CA ASP A 202 15.97 -5.02 -9.47
C ASP A 202 15.92 -6.21 -8.50
N GLN A 203 16.90 -6.34 -7.60
CA GLN A 203 16.94 -7.36 -6.55
C GLN A 203 16.16 -6.96 -5.28
N LEU A 204 15.60 -5.75 -5.26
CA LEU A 204 15.03 -5.16 -4.06
C LEU A 204 13.50 -5.25 -4.06
N PHE A 205 12.96 -5.59 -2.89
CA PHE A 205 11.59 -5.24 -2.54
C PHE A 205 11.60 -4.54 -1.18
N ASN A 206 10.52 -3.82 -0.89
CA ASN A 206 10.36 -3.13 0.38
C ASN A 206 9.08 -3.57 1.10
N ILE A 207 9.15 -3.57 2.43
CA ILE A 207 7.97 -3.60 3.31
C ILE A 207 7.75 -2.18 3.81
N ILE A 208 6.57 -1.62 3.52
CA ILE A 208 6.22 -0.25 3.92
C ILE A 208 5.97 -0.21 5.42
N LEU A 209 6.78 0.53 6.18
CA LEU A 209 6.56 0.66 7.64
C LEU A 209 6.16 2.07 8.07
N GLN A 210 6.47 3.09 7.26
CA GLN A 210 6.14 4.46 7.59
C GLN A 210 5.18 5.06 6.56
N ASP A 211 4.23 5.84 7.07
CA ASP A 211 3.40 6.73 6.29
C ASP A 211 4.25 7.82 5.61
N GLU A 212 3.90 8.19 4.37
CA GLU A 212 4.34 9.48 3.84
C GLU A 212 3.54 10.57 4.56
N LYS A 213 4.20 11.66 4.96
CA LYS A 213 3.53 12.77 5.65
C LYS A 213 2.26 13.20 4.90
N LYS A 214 1.09 12.92 5.51
CA LYS A 214 -0.27 13.39 5.16
C LYS A 214 -0.63 13.21 3.69
N VAL A 215 -1.63 12.36 3.42
CA VAL A 215 -2.34 12.32 2.14
C VAL A 215 -2.59 13.76 1.66
N ASN A 216 -1.89 14.17 0.61
CA ASN A 216 -1.95 15.53 0.11
C ASN A 216 -3.32 15.73 -0.54
N GLU A 217 -4.14 16.64 -0.02
CA GLU A 217 -5.48 16.94 -0.52
C GLU A 217 -5.47 17.24 -2.05
N LYS A 218 -4.38 17.82 -2.56
CA LYS A 218 -4.20 18.06 -4.01
C LYS A 218 -4.08 16.78 -4.85
N ILE A 219 -3.62 15.67 -4.29
CA ILE A 219 -3.58 14.37 -4.99
C ILE A 219 -4.99 13.80 -5.11
N ILE A 220 -5.83 14.02 -4.09
CA ILE A 220 -7.23 13.59 -4.08
C ILE A 220 -7.99 14.28 -5.22
N GLU A 221 -7.85 15.61 -5.31
CA GLU A 221 -8.51 16.44 -6.32
C GLU A 221 -7.99 16.16 -7.74
N ASN A 222 -6.68 16.01 -7.92
CA ASN A 222 -6.07 15.85 -9.26
C ASN A 222 -6.16 14.43 -9.84
N LYS A 223 -6.17 13.39 -9.00
CA LYS A 223 -6.23 11.99 -9.47
C LYS A 223 -7.64 11.40 -9.53
N ALA A 224 -8.68 12.17 -9.15
CA ALA A 224 -10.05 11.68 -9.05
C ALA A 224 -10.13 10.33 -8.33
N ILE A 225 -9.49 10.24 -7.16
CA ILE A 225 -9.52 9.04 -6.31
C ILE A 225 -10.71 9.13 -5.36
N SER A 226 -11.31 7.99 -5.00
CA SER A 226 -12.49 7.99 -4.14
C SER A 226 -12.14 8.37 -2.69
N GLN A 227 -13.07 9.00 -1.99
CA GLN A 227 -12.90 9.35 -0.57
C GLN A 227 -12.65 8.11 0.30
N SER A 228 -13.17 6.95 -0.10
CA SER A 228 -12.91 5.69 0.60
C SER A 228 -11.42 5.34 0.63
N LEU A 229 -10.67 5.56 -0.46
CA LEU A 229 -9.22 5.33 -0.49
C LEU A 229 -8.50 6.21 0.54
N VAL A 230 -8.88 7.48 0.61
CA VAL A 230 -8.29 8.47 1.52
C VAL A 230 -8.52 8.05 2.97
N ASN A 231 -9.75 7.65 3.29
CA ASN A 231 -10.11 7.18 4.62
C ASN A 231 -9.32 5.92 5.00
N GLU A 232 -9.23 4.93 4.10
CA GLU A 232 -8.47 3.70 4.36
C GLU A 232 -6.97 3.96 4.52
N LEU A 233 -6.38 4.89 3.75
CA LEU A 233 -4.98 5.28 3.93
C LEU A 233 -4.73 5.97 5.26
N SER A 234 -5.66 6.82 5.70
CA SER A 234 -5.58 7.43 7.04
C SER A 234 -5.68 6.37 8.14
N ASN A 235 -6.57 5.40 7.99
CA ASN A 235 -6.82 4.37 8.99
C ASN A 235 -5.68 3.34 9.07
N ARG A 236 -5.20 2.88 7.91
CA ARG A 236 -4.26 1.75 7.79
C ARG A 236 -2.83 2.20 7.60
N LYS A 237 -2.62 3.50 7.37
CA LYS A 237 -1.36 4.14 6.97
C LYS A 237 -0.93 3.62 5.58
N GLY A 238 -0.27 4.43 4.77
CA GLY A 238 0.13 4.00 3.43
C GLY A 238 0.65 5.15 2.56
N ARG A 239 1.01 4.87 1.31
CA ARG A 239 1.61 5.89 0.43
C ARG A 239 0.89 6.00 -0.90
N LEU A 240 0.52 7.21 -1.32
CA LEU A 240 -0.09 7.41 -2.63
C LEU A 240 0.86 8.02 -3.64
N GLU A 241 1.65 9.01 -3.23
CA GLU A 241 2.48 9.76 -4.14
C GLU A 241 3.63 8.88 -4.60
N SER A 242 3.90 8.83 -5.91
CA SER A 242 4.96 8.03 -6.52
C SER A 242 4.92 6.50 -6.34
N GLU A 243 4.06 5.96 -5.46
CA GLU A 243 3.97 4.53 -5.13
C GLU A 243 2.75 3.85 -5.78
N TYR A 244 1.53 4.29 -5.44
CA TYR A 244 0.31 3.67 -5.92
C TYR A 244 0.19 3.73 -7.45
N LEU A 245 -0.08 2.58 -8.08
CA LEU A 245 -0.13 2.35 -9.53
C LEU A 245 1.19 2.60 -10.29
N ASN A 246 2.28 2.92 -9.59
CA ASN A 246 3.62 2.99 -10.17
C ASN A 246 4.46 1.76 -9.83
N ASN A 247 4.12 1.10 -8.73
CA ASN A 247 4.83 -0.04 -8.18
C ASN A 247 3.91 -1.25 -8.04
N ILE A 248 4.52 -2.42 -7.97
CA ILE A 248 3.82 -3.70 -7.87
C ILE A 248 3.72 -4.04 -6.38
N VAL A 249 2.51 -4.01 -5.84
CA VAL A 249 2.21 -4.57 -4.52
C VAL A 249 1.92 -6.05 -4.72
N PHE A 250 2.62 -6.93 -4.02
CA PHE A 250 2.51 -8.38 -4.22
C PHE A 250 2.33 -9.16 -2.92
N GLY A 251 2.29 -8.48 -1.77
CA GLY A 251 1.93 -9.08 -0.50
C GLY A 251 1.55 -8.04 0.55
N GLN A 252 1.03 -8.51 1.68
CA GLN A 252 0.61 -7.70 2.82
C GLN A 252 0.94 -8.43 4.11
N VAL A 253 1.63 -7.76 5.03
CA VAL A 253 1.80 -8.24 6.41
C VAL A 253 0.42 -8.26 7.07
N THR A 254 0.01 -9.46 7.50
CA THR A 254 -1.27 -9.71 8.18
C THR A 254 -1.12 -9.96 9.67
N ASN A 255 0.10 -10.22 10.14
CA ASN A 255 0.43 -10.40 11.56
C ASN A 255 1.88 -9.96 11.84
N GLY A 256 2.10 -9.23 12.93
CA GLY A 256 3.45 -8.89 13.43
C GLY A 256 4.03 -7.58 12.89
N ILE A 257 3.22 -6.70 12.31
CA ILE A 257 3.68 -5.40 11.78
C ILE A 257 4.35 -4.52 12.86
N GLU A 258 3.84 -4.57 14.09
CA GLU A 258 4.38 -3.79 15.21
C GLU A 258 5.83 -4.20 15.54
N LYS A 259 6.13 -5.49 15.47
CA LYS A 259 7.49 -6.03 15.69
C LYS A 259 8.45 -5.58 14.59
N LEU A 260 7.98 -5.50 13.35
CA LEU A 260 8.76 -4.90 12.26
C LEU A 260 9.02 -3.42 12.49
N GLU A 261 8.05 -2.67 13.01
CA GLU A 261 8.23 -1.25 13.38
C GLU A 261 9.23 -1.09 14.53
N GLU A 262 9.17 -1.95 15.56
CA GLU A 262 10.14 -1.98 16.66
C GLU A 262 11.55 -2.27 16.16
N MET A 263 11.70 -3.31 15.34
CA MET A 263 12.97 -3.69 14.71
C MET A 263 13.55 -2.54 13.88
N ALA A 264 12.73 -1.85 13.10
CA ALA A 264 13.14 -0.69 12.31
C ALA A 264 13.56 0.50 13.21
N ASN A 265 12.83 0.75 14.29
CA ASN A 265 13.18 1.81 15.23
C ASN A 265 14.47 1.49 15.98
N ASP A 266 14.71 0.24 16.34
CA ASP A 266 15.93 -0.19 17.01
C ASP A 266 17.16 -0.10 16.09
N TYR A 267 17.02 -0.55 14.83
CA TYR A 267 18.04 -0.34 13.80
C TYR A 267 18.46 1.13 13.68
N LYS A 268 17.49 2.04 13.66
CA LYS A 268 17.76 3.49 13.56
C LYS A 268 18.55 4.02 14.76
N LYS A 269 18.20 3.59 15.97
CA LYS A 269 18.89 4.02 17.19
C LYS A 269 20.35 3.55 17.18
N ASN A 270 20.58 2.33 16.71
CA ASN A 270 21.89 1.67 16.79
C ASN A 270 22.71 1.77 15.49
N ILE A 271 22.35 2.65 14.55
CA ILE A 271 22.98 2.71 13.21
C ILE A 271 24.50 2.90 13.27
N LYS A 272 25.01 3.66 14.25
CA LYS A 272 26.46 3.87 14.44
C LYS A 272 27.18 2.59 14.90
N ASP A 273 26.57 1.86 15.81
CA ASP A 273 27.12 0.61 16.36
C ASP A 273 27.06 -0.53 15.32
N ILE A 274 26.03 -0.50 14.48
CA ILE A 274 25.91 -1.33 13.29
C ILE A 274 27.09 -1.12 12.34
N TYR A 275 27.45 0.13 12.02
CA TYR A 275 28.63 0.43 11.19
C TYR A 275 29.94 -0.04 11.85
N ASN A 276 30.01 0.00 13.17
CA ASN A 276 31.15 -0.47 13.95
C ASN A 276 31.14 -2.00 14.19
N LYS A 277 30.17 -2.74 13.62
CA LYS A 277 29.99 -4.19 13.77
C LYS A 277 29.79 -4.68 15.21
N THR A 278 29.35 -3.82 16.11
CA THR A 278 29.06 -4.16 17.51
C THR A 278 27.58 -4.50 17.73
N TYR A 279 26.75 -4.33 16.70
CA TYR A 279 25.33 -4.68 16.68
C TYR A 279 25.03 -5.54 15.44
N SER A 280 24.26 -6.62 15.60
CA SER A 280 23.89 -7.52 14.49
C SER A 280 22.69 -6.98 13.73
N TYR A 281 22.82 -6.85 12.41
CA TYR A 281 21.71 -6.48 11.53
C TYR A 281 20.56 -7.49 11.65
N PRO A 282 19.29 -7.04 11.60
CA PRO A 282 18.18 -7.97 11.39
C PRO A 282 18.33 -8.66 10.03
N TYR A 283 18.23 -9.98 10.02
CA TYR A 283 18.26 -10.79 8.81
C TYR A 283 17.25 -11.92 8.88
N ILE A 284 16.81 -12.35 7.71
CA ILE A 284 15.87 -13.46 7.58
C ILE A 284 16.62 -14.77 7.83
N THR A 285 16.17 -15.53 8.82
CA THR A 285 16.72 -16.85 9.16
C THR A 285 16.00 -17.99 8.43
N LYS A 286 14.70 -17.81 8.16
CA LYS A 286 13.86 -18.83 7.53
C LYS A 286 12.62 -18.20 6.90
N ILE A 287 12.13 -18.77 5.81
CA ILE A 287 10.81 -18.48 5.25
C ILE A 287 10.04 -19.79 5.05
N GLU A 288 8.92 -19.94 5.77
CA GLU A 288 7.98 -21.03 5.50
C GLU A 288 6.93 -20.59 4.50
N VAL A 289 6.68 -21.40 3.48
CA VAL A 289 5.69 -21.11 2.43
C VAL A 289 4.50 -22.06 2.58
N ASN A 290 3.30 -21.49 2.69
CA ASN A 290 2.07 -22.21 2.43
C ASN A 290 1.58 -21.83 1.02
N ASP A 291 1.75 -22.75 0.07
CA ASP A 291 1.30 -22.58 -1.31
C ASP A 291 0.22 -23.62 -1.62
N PRO A 292 -1.07 -23.23 -1.62
CA PRO A 292 -2.16 -24.18 -1.76
C PRO A 292 -2.23 -24.81 -3.16
N TYR A 293 -1.53 -24.22 -4.14
CA TYR A 293 -1.41 -24.78 -5.49
C TYR A 293 -0.33 -25.87 -5.58
N LYS A 294 0.39 -26.14 -4.49
CA LYS A 294 1.29 -27.29 -4.33
C LYS A 294 0.85 -28.15 -3.14
N LYS A 295 0.41 -29.39 -3.41
CA LYS A 295 -0.03 -30.38 -2.39
C LYS A 295 1.01 -30.79 -1.34
N THR A 296 2.18 -30.16 -1.30
CA THR A 296 3.22 -30.41 -0.29
C THR A 296 3.58 -29.10 0.38
N LYS A 297 3.39 -29.02 1.70
CA LYS A 297 4.07 -28.02 2.54
C LYS A 297 5.56 -28.20 2.32
N ILE A 298 6.22 -27.20 1.74
CA ILE A 298 7.67 -27.24 1.57
C ILE A 298 8.29 -26.26 2.56
N THR A 299 9.01 -26.80 3.52
CA THR A 299 9.87 -26.04 4.43
C THR A 299 11.20 -25.82 3.72
N TYR A 300 11.59 -24.55 3.54
CA TYR A 300 12.87 -24.14 2.98
C TYR A 300 13.72 -23.46 4.06
#